data_AF-A0A2T2YA42-F1
#
_entry.id   AF-A0A2T2YA42-F1
#
_cell.length_a   1.000
_cell.length_b   1.000
_cell.length_c   1.000
_cell.angle_alpha   90.00
_cell.angle_beta   90.00
_cell.angle_gamma   90.00
#
_symmetry.space_group_name_H-M   'P 1'
#
loop_
_entity.id
_entity.type
_entity.pdbx_description
1 polymer ?
#
loop_
_entity_poly.entity_id
_entity_poly.type
_entity_poly.pdbx_seq_one_letter_code
_entity_poly.pdbx_strand_id
1 'polypeptide(L)'
;MALESQDNVDKSEKNDNVIIGLIVLSVILILFSFLAPIIFTGPSNNQRYNFKDTGPIGDTIGGLMNPFIALAGVFITFLAFYMQLKANKIQVDIFNRNQKEQTNLLKEQLFFRLVDNLNQRIINFSYSENTSYKALDNLVNIFFKKIDFECIGLGRQLLAKQPEKIDLVHYIKILQATTLNDLPSPDNAKKLKQSIVERKGFNDRWEYIKHVVGSTDNKNENANNALRAIGHVNFYKIDFSERENIYITVYDDIYREFSGFTDGYTKSLSYLINFIIENNGNQFFIDYLKSNLSTQELILIFYFCASRKSNELFRQNIKLTNLLDGLTQAREKFIDLPSTLELKAEIEHILNRFDVTFG
;
A
#
# COMPACT_ATOMS: atom_id res chain seq x y z
N MET A 1 -23.58 -14.38 8.84
CA MET A 1 -24.23 -13.06 8.98
C MET A 1 -25.76 -13.14 8.87
N ALA A 2 -26.38 -13.68 7.80
CA ALA A 2 -27.85 -13.80 7.73
C ALA A 2 -28.48 -14.88 8.64
N LEU A 3 -27.75 -15.97 8.93
CA LEU A 3 -28.20 -17.03 9.84
C LEU A 3 -28.13 -16.61 11.33
N GLU A 4 -27.11 -15.84 11.73
CA GLU A 4 -26.98 -15.31 13.10
C GLU A 4 -28.00 -14.21 13.42
N SER A 5 -28.52 -13.52 12.41
CA SER A 5 -29.60 -12.54 12.60
C SER A 5 -30.95 -13.21 12.82
N GLN A 6 -31.24 -14.34 12.18
CA GLN A 6 -32.51 -15.04 12.38
C GLN A 6 -32.57 -15.76 13.74
N ASP A 7 -31.48 -16.42 14.15
CA ASP A 7 -31.40 -17.10 15.46
C ASP A 7 -31.51 -16.14 16.67
N ASN A 8 -31.06 -14.89 16.53
CA ASN A 8 -31.21 -13.87 17.58
C ASN A 8 -32.62 -13.30 17.68
N VAL A 9 -33.37 -13.28 16.57
CA VAL A 9 -34.77 -12.79 16.54
C VAL A 9 -35.70 -13.82 17.18
N ASP A 10 -35.55 -15.11 16.86
CA ASP A 10 -36.37 -16.20 17.44
C ASP A 10 -36.14 -16.38 18.96
N LYS A 11 -34.89 -16.20 19.43
CA LYS A 11 -34.59 -16.20 20.88
C LYS A 11 -35.11 -14.97 21.60
N SER A 12 -35.27 -13.84 20.91
CA SER A 12 -35.82 -12.61 21.47
C SER A 12 -37.32 -12.77 21.76
N GLU A 13 -38.10 -13.24 20.78
CA GLU A 13 -39.55 -13.43 20.92
C GLU A 13 -39.93 -14.42 22.04
N LYS A 14 -39.18 -15.52 22.17
CA LYS A 14 -39.45 -16.53 23.20
C LYS A 14 -39.26 -15.99 24.63
N ASN A 15 -38.36 -15.05 24.84
CA ASN A 15 -38.13 -14.43 26.15
C ASN A 15 -39.21 -13.41 26.50
N ASP A 16 -39.79 -12.73 25.52
CA ASP A 16 -40.81 -11.71 25.75
C ASP A 16 -42.14 -12.33 26.25
N ASN A 17 -42.49 -13.53 25.79
CA ASN A 17 -43.64 -14.28 26.30
C ASN A 17 -43.48 -14.73 27.78
N VAL A 18 -42.25 -15.07 28.19
CA VAL A 18 -41.96 -15.45 29.59
C VAL A 18 -42.05 -14.23 30.51
N ILE A 19 -41.56 -13.08 30.04
CA ILE A 19 -41.69 -11.80 30.74
C ILE A 19 -43.17 -11.45 30.96
N ILE A 20 -43.98 -11.51 29.89
CA ILE A 20 -45.42 -11.22 29.97
C ILE A 20 -46.11 -12.18 30.95
N GLY A 21 -45.78 -13.48 30.91
CA GLY A 21 -46.29 -14.46 31.86
C GLY A 21 -45.98 -14.15 33.33
N LEU A 22 -44.75 -13.70 33.62
CA LEU A 22 -44.33 -13.31 34.97
C LEU A 22 -45.03 -12.04 35.46
N ILE A 23 -45.27 -11.06 34.59
CA ILE A 23 -46.04 -9.86 34.91
C ILE A 23 -47.47 -10.24 35.27
N VAL A 24 -48.13 -11.04 34.42
CA VAL A 24 -49.52 -11.48 34.64
C VAL A 24 -49.63 -12.27 35.94
N LEU A 25 -48.68 -13.17 36.21
CA LEU A 25 -48.64 -13.94 37.46
C LEU A 25 -48.49 -13.03 38.69
N SER A 26 -47.63 -12.01 38.62
CA SER A 26 -47.44 -11.05 39.71
C SER A 26 -48.71 -10.23 39.98
N VAL A 27 -49.42 -9.81 38.94
CA VAL A 27 -50.71 -9.10 39.05
C VAL A 27 -51.78 -10.01 39.66
N ILE A 28 -51.86 -11.27 39.24
CA ILE A 28 -52.80 -12.26 39.80
C ILE A 28 -52.53 -12.48 41.29
N LEU A 29 -51.26 -12.59 41.71
CA LEU A 29 -50.88 -12.75 43.12
C LEU A 29 -51.30 -11.54 43.97
N ILE A 30 -51.15 -10.33 43.44
CA ILE A 30 -51.61 -9.11 44.12
C ILE A 30 -53.14 -9.12 44.26
N LEU A 31 -53.89 -9.43 43.21
CA LEU A 31 -55.35 -9.53 43.27
C LEU A 31 -55.80 -10.65 44.22
N PHE A 32 -55.12 -11.79 44.21
CA PHE A 32 -55.38 -12.90 45.12
C PHE A 32 -55.11 -12.53 46.58
N SER A 33 -54.11 -11.68 46.85
CA SER A 33 -53.83 -11.21 48.22
C SER A 33 -55.07 -10.55 48.85
N PHE A 34 -55.86 -9.79 48.10
CA PHE A 34 -57.10 -9.18 48.60
C PHE A 34 -58.25 -10.18 48.81
N LEU A 35 -58.24 -11.31 48.08
CA LEU A 35 -59.23 -12.39 48.19
C LEU A 35 -58.87 -13.40 49.30
N ALA A 36 -57.60 -13.55 49.64
CA ALA A 36 -57.12 -14.53 50.61
C ALA A 36 -57.78 -14.40 52.00
N PRO A 37 -57.93 -13.21 52.61
CA PRO A 37 -58.64 -13.08 53.88
C PRO A 37 -60.07 -13.58 53.79
N ILE A 38 -60.81 -13.27 52.73
CA ILE A 38 -62.21 -13.69 52.57
C ILE A 38 -62.32 -15.22 52.47
N ILE A 39 -61.40 -15.85 51.74
CA ILE A 39 -61.39 -17.31 51.52
C ILE A 39 -60.97 -18.06 52.80
N PHE A 40 -59.96 -17.55 53.52
CA PHE A 40 -59.35 -18.26 54.65
C PHE A 40 -59.90 -17.85 56.02
N THR A 41 -60.67 -16.77 56.14
CA THR A 41 -61.31 -16.32 57.40
C THR A 41 -62.85 -16.43 57.40
N GLY A 42 -63.45 -17.02 56.37
CA GLY A 42 -64.88 -17.31 56.32
C GLY A 42 -65.37 -18.22 57.47
N PRO A 43 -66.68 -18.23 57.80
CA PRO A 43 -67.22 -18.97 58.93
C PRO A 43 -66.95 -20.48 58.79
N SER A 44 -66.10 -21.00 59.67
CA SER A 44 -65.73 -22.41 59.74
C SER A 44 -66.61 -23.16 60.74
N ASN A 45 -67.13 -24.35 60.35
CA ASN A 45 -67.81 -25.30 61.24
C ASN A 45 -66.86 -26.04 62.22
N ASN A 46 -65.55 -25.82 62.11
CA ASN A 46 -64.53 -26.38 63.00
C ASN A 46 -64.03 -25.32 63.99
N GLN A 47 -64.10 -25.63 65.30
CA GLN A 47 -63.63 -24.76 66.40
C GLN A 47 -62.16 -24.31 66.28
N ARG A 48 -61.32 -25.05 65.54
CA ARG A 48 -59.91 -24.71 65.28
C ARG A 48 -59.68 -23.50 64.35
N TYR A 49 -60.69 -23.07 63.61
CA TYR A 49 -60.60 -21.93 62.68
C TYR A 49 -61.63 -20.84 63.02
N ASN A 50 -62.09 -20.80 64.28
CA ASN A 50 -63.00 -19.77 64.77
C ASN A 50 -62.19 -18.62 65.39
N PHE A 51 -61.95 -17.58 64.60
CA PHE A 51 -61.17 -16.40 64.99
C PHE A 51 -62.00 -15.31 65.70
N LYS A 52 -63.20 -15.63 66.19
CA LYS A 52 -64.10 -14.65 66.83
C LYS A 52 -63.52 -13.96 68.07
N ASP A 53 -62.58 -14.59 68.77
CA ASP A 53 -62.04 -14.12 70.06
C ASP A 53 -60.53 -13.78 70.03
N THR A 54 -59.88 -13.79 68.86
CA THR A 54 -58.46 -13.44 68.74
C THR A 54 -58.28 -11.95 68.45
N GLY A 55 -57.66 -11.23 69.40
CA GLY A 55 -57.45 -9.79 69.43
C GLY A 55 -56.68 -9.11 68.29
N PRO A 56 -56.17 -9.78 67.24
CA PRO A 56 -55.70 -9.05 66.08
C PRO A 56 -56.25 -9.64 64.76
N ILE A 57 -57.49 -9.26 64.42
CA ILE A 57 -58.04 -9.44 63.06
C ILE A 57 -57.08 -8.85 62.01
N GLY A 58 -56.41 -7.74 62.34
CA GLY A 58 -55.36 -7.14 61.53
C GLY A 58 -54.15 -8.04 61.30
N ASP A 59 -53.69 -8.78 62.31
CA ASP A 59 -52.54 -9.71 62.15
C ASP A 59 -52.91 -10.95 61.32
N THR A 60 -54.17 -11.40 61.39
CA THR A 60 -54.65 -12.54 60.60
C THR A 60 -54.77 -12.16 59.13
N ILE A 61 -55.34 -10.98 58.85
CA ILE A 61 -55.44 -10.42 57.49
C ILE A 61 -54.02 -10.15 56.95
N GLY A 62 -53.18 -9.46 57.71
CA GLY A 62 -51.81 -9.15 57.32
C GLY A 62 -50.95 -10.39 57.11
N GLY A 63 -51.08 -11.41 57.98
CA GLY A 63 -50.37 -12.68 57.86
C GLY A 63 -50.76 -13.50 56.64
N LEU A 64 -52.01 -13.40 56.18
CA LEU A 64 -52.49 -14.06 54.96
C LEU A 64 -52.16 -13.26 53.69
N MET A 65 -52.17 -11.93 53.74
CA MET A 65 -51.90 -11.07 52.58
C MET A 65 -50.41 -10.94 52.26
N ASN A 66 -49.57 -10.77 53.29
CA ASN A 66 -48.15 -10.46 53.14
C ASN A 66 -47.37 -11.46 52.27
N PRO A 67 -47.55 -12.79 52.41
CA PRO A 67 -46.80 -13.75 51.60
C PRO A 67 -47.02 -13.58 50.09
N PHE A 68 -48.26 -13.28 49.66
CA PHE A 68 -48.58 -13.10 48.24
C PHE A 68 -48.05 -11.78 47.69
N ILE A 69 -48.16 -10.69 48.48
CA ILE A 69 -47.60 -9.38 48.11
C ILE A 69 -46.07 -9.46 48.05
N ALA A 70 -45.43 -10.11 49.02
CA ALA A 70 -43.98 -10.32 49.04
C ALA A 70 -43.52 -11.13 47.83
N LEU A 71 -44.21 -12.21 47.49
CA LEU A 71 -43.90 -13.04 46.32
C LEU A 71 -44.05 -12.27 45.00
N ALA A 72 -45.12 -11.49 44.85
CA ALA A 72 -45.29 -10.60 43.70
C ALA A 72 -44.17 -9.55 43.61
N GLY A 73 -43.75 -8.98 44.75
CA GLY A 73 -42.62 -8.07 44.83
C GLY A 73 -41.31 -8.69 44.32
N VAL A 74 -41.01 -9.93 44.74
CA VAL A 74 -39.82 -10.67 44.27
C VAL A 74 -39.83 -10.86 42.75
N PHE A 75 -40.96 -11.23 42.16
CA PHE A 75 -41.07 -11.41 40.71
C PHE A 75 -40.91 -10.11 39.93
N ILE A 76 -41.53 -9.02 40.40
CA ILE A 76 -41.39 -7.70 39.77
C ILE A 76 -39.94 -7.20 39.86
N THR A 77 -39.31 -7.33 41.03
CA THR A 77 -37.90 -6.95 41.22
C THR A 77 -36.95 -7.80 40.36
N PHE A 78 -37.17 -9.12 40.30
CA PHE A 78 -36.41 -10.01 39.41
C PHE A 78 -36.56 -9.58 37.94
N LEU A 79 -37.79 -9.30 37.51
CA LEU A 79 -38.05 -8.87 36.14
C LEU A 79 -37.36 -7.53 35.82
N ALA A 80 -37.41 -6.58 36.74
CA ALA A 80 -36.71 -5.31 36.58
C ALA A 80 -35.20 -5.52 36.40
N PHE A 81 -34.58 -6.37 37.22
CA PHE A 81 -33.17 -6.73 37.07
C PHE A 81 -32.88 -7.49 35.77
N TYR A 82 -33.77 -8.39 35.34
CA TYR A 82 -33.63 -9.12 34.09
C TYR A 82 -33.65 -8.18 32.87
N MET A 83 -34.60 -7.24 32.84
CA MET A 83 -34.68 -6.22 31.78
C MET A 83 -33.44 -5.32 31.77
N GLN A 84 -32.93 -4.92 32.94
CA GLN A 84 -31.68 -4.16 33.06
C GLN A 84 -30.49 -4.94 32.50
N LEU A 85 -30.36 -6.23 32.82
CA LEU A 85 -29.31 -7.09 32.27
C LEU A 85 -29.40 -7.23 30.74
N LYS A 86 -30.62 -7.38 30.20
CA LYS A 86 -30.86 -7.43 28.75
C LYS A 86 -30.44 -6.10 28.09
N ALA A 87 -30.84 -4.97 28.66
CA ALA A 87 -30.48 -3.64 28.15
C ALA A 87 -28.97 -3.40 28.15
N ASN A 88 -28.27 -3.79 29.23
CA ASN A 88 -26.81 -3.66 29.33
C ASN A 88 -26.09 -4.47 28.25
N LYS A 89 -26.54 -5.70 27.97
CA LYS A 89 -25.95 -6.52 26.89
C LYS A 89 -26.10 -5.84 25.52
N ILE A 90 -27.30 -5.35 25.21
CA ILE A 90 -27.56 -4.63 23.96
C ILE A 90 -26.67 -3.38 23.86
N GLN A 91 -26.53 -2.63 24.96
CA GLN A 91 -25.69 -1.44 25.00
C GLN A 91 -24.21 -1.76 24.73
N VAL A 92 -23.69 -2.83 25.31
CA VAL A 92 -22.31 -3.30 25.07
C VAL A 92 -22.13 -3.71 23.61
N ASP A 93 -23.08 -4.44 23.03
CA ASP A 93 -23.02 -4.85 21.63
C ASP A 93 -23.03 -3.66 20.67
N ILE A 94 -23.92 -2.68 20.89
CA ILE A 94 -23.97 -1.44 20.11
C ILE A 94 -22.67 -0.65 20.27
N PHE A 95 -22.15 -0.54 21.50
CA PHE A 95 -20.89 0.15 21.77
C PHE A 95 -19.71 -0.49 21.02
N ASN A 96 -19.60 -1.82 21.06
CA ASN A 96 -18.54 -2.56 20.36
C ASN A 96 -18.63 -2.41 18.84
N ARG A 97 -19.86 -2.45 18.27
CA ARG A 97 -20.07 -2.19 16.84
C ARG A 97 -19.67 -0.78 16.45
N ASN A 98 -20.14 0.22 17.21
CA ASN A 98 -19.82 1.63 16.98
C ASN A 98 -18.31 1.88 17.08
N GLN A 99 -17.62 1.29 18.06
CA GLN A 99 -16.16 1.43 18.20
C GLN A 99 -15.42 0.85 17.00
N LYS A 100 -15.86 -0.32 16.51
CA LYS A 100 -15.28 -0.95 15.31
C LYS A 100 -15.51 -0.09 14.06
N GLU A 101 -16.72 0.43 13.87
CA GLU A 101 -17.04 1.33 12.75
C GLU A 101 -16.21 2.62 12.80
N GLN A 102 -16.11 3.26 13.97
CA GLN A 102 -15.27 4.45 14.15
C GLN A 102 -13.79 4.16 13.85
N THR A 103 -13.29 3.00 14.26
CA THR A 103 -11.90 2.59 13.97
C THR A 103 -11.69 2.41 12.46
N ASN A 104 -12.64 1.82 11.74
CA ASN A 104 -12.56 1.68 10.29
C ASN A 104 -12.62 3.04 9.58
N LEU A 105 -13.52 3.93 9.99
CA LEU A 105 -13.60 5.29 9.46
C LEU A 105 -12.31 6.07 9.70
N LEU A 106 -11.72 5.97 10.89
CA LEU A 106 -10.44 6.62 11.20
C LEU A 106 -9.31 6.09 10.30
N LYS A 107 -9.27 4.79 10.03
CA LYS A 107 -8.29 4.18 9.11
C LYS A 107 -8.43 4.73 7.70
N GLU A 108 -9.65 4.82 7.18
CA GLU A 108 -9.92 5.41 5.86
C GLU A 108 -9.51 6.89 5.81
N GLN A 109 -9.85 7.67 6.83
CA GLN A 109 -9.43 9.07 6.93
C GLN A 109 -7.90 9.22 6.97
N LEU A 110 -7.22 8.37 7.73
CA LEU A 110 -5.76 8.37 7.79
C LEU A 110 -5.14 8.00 6.44
N PHE A 111 -5.68 7.01 5.74
CA PHE A 111 -5.26 6.64 4.39
C PHE A 111 -5.34 7.83 3.44
N PHE A 112 -6.52 8.47 3.33
CA PHE A 112 -6.69 9.63 2.44
C PHE A 112 -5.77 10.79 2.83
N ARG A 113 -5.55 11.02 4.13
CA ARG A 113 -4.60 12.03 4.60
C ARG A 113 -3.15 11.72 4.21
N LEU A 114 -2.75 10.45 4.20
CA LEU A 114 -1.42 10.03 3.75
C LEU A 114 -1.26 10.23 2.24
N VAL A 115 -2.29 9.92 1.45
CA VAL A 115 -2.32 10.23 0.01
C VAL A 115 -2.24 11.73 -0.23
N ASP A 116 -3.03 12.54 0.50
CA ASP A 116 -2.98 13.99 0.42
C ASP A 116 -1.60 14.52 0.78
N ASN A 117 -0.95 13.96 1.82
CA ASN A 117 0.41 14.36 2.18
C ASN A 117 1.42 14.08 1.05
N LEU A 118 1.31 12.93 0.39
CA LEU A 118 2.13 12.59 -0.78
C LEU A 118 1.90 13.61 -1.91
N ASN A 119 0.64 13.90 -2.23
CA ASN A 119 0.27 14.88 -3.25
C ASN A 119 0.76 16.30 -2.92
N GLN A 120 0.68 16.72 -1.65
CA GLN A 120 1.20 18.01 -1.21
C GLN A 120 2.71 18.11 -1.37
N ARG A 121 3.48 17.02 -1.23
CA ARG A 121 4.92 17.04 -1.52
C ARG A 121 5.20 17.32 -2.98
N ILE A 122 4.44 16.71 -3.88
CA ILE A 122 4.53 16.98 -5.32
C ILE A 122 4.22 18.46 -5.57
N ILE A 123 3.10 18.96 -5.06
CA ILE A 123 2.70 20.37 -5.21
C ILE A 123 3.79 21.32 -4.66
N ASN A 124 4.39 21.03 -3.52
CA ASN A 124 5.44 21.89 -2.95
C ASN A 124 6.73 21.89 -3.78
N PHE A 125 7.12 20.73 -4.33
CA PHE A 125 8.23 20.63 -5.29
C PHE A 125 7.98 21.45 -6.56
N SER A 126 6.71 21.70 -6.86
CA SER A 126 6.26 22.36 -8.07
C SER A 126 6.22 23.88 -7.98
N TYR A 127 6.05 24.41 -6.76
CA TYR A 127 6.12 25.85 -6.54
C TYR A 127 7.55 26.38 -6.66
N SER A 128 8.58 25.53 -6.51
CA SER A 128 9.96 25.89 -6.86
C SER A 128 10.23 25.90 -8.38
N GLU A 129 9.43 25.20 -9.19
CA GLU A 129 9.61 25.07 -10.64
C GLU A 129 8.26 25.22 -11.37
N ASN A 130 7.78 26.46 -11.60
CA ASN A 130 6.60 26.82 -12.42
C ASN A 130 5.69 25.65 -12.88
N THR A 131 4.70 25.27 -12.05
CA THR A 131 3.60 24.27 -12.23
C THR A 131 3.94 22.78 -12.03
N SER A 132 3.00 22.03 -11.45
CA SER A 132 3.30 20.73 -10.82
C SER A 132 3.64 19.55 -11.69
N TYR A 133 2.90 19.41 -12.78
CA TYR A 133 3.23 18.39 -13.76
C TYR A 133 4.54 18.69 -14.48
N LYS A 134 4.93 19.97 -14.59
CA LYS A 134 6.18 20.35 -15.24
C LYS A 134 7.40 20.05 -14.38
N ALA A 135 7.31 20.22 -13.05
CA ALA A 135 8.42 19.91 -12.15
C ALA A 135 8.77 18.41 -12.17
N LEU A 136 7.78 17.53 -12.05
CA LEU A 136 8.03 16.08 -12.15
C LEU A 136 8.46 15.66 -13.54
N ASP A 137 7.87 16.20 -14.61
CA ASP A 137 8.31 15.90 -15.98
C ASP A 137 9.74 16.39 -16.20
N ASN A 138 10.12 17.56 -15.69
CA ASN A 138 11.49 18.07 -15.73
C ASN A 138 12.45 17.13 -15.00
N LEU A 139 12.10 16.67 -13.79
CA LEU A 139 12.91 15.71 -13.04
C LEU A 139 13.10 14.40 -13.82
N VAL A 140 12.03 13.83 -14.39
CA VAL A 140 12.11 12.64 -15.25
C VAL A 140 12.97 12.89 -16.49
N ASN A 141 12.87 14.08 -17.10
CA ASN A 141 13.72 14.46 -18.23
C ASN A 141 15.19 14.60 -17.81
N ILE A 142 15.49 15.03 -16.59
CA ILE A 142 16.85 15.06 -16.02
C ILE A 142 17.37 13.62 -15.85
N PHE A 143 16.57 12.69 -15.33
CA PHE A 143 16.90 11.26 -15.29
C PHE A 143 17.27 10.76 -16.69
N PHE A 144 16.39 10.97 -17.67
CA PHE A 144 16.61 10.54 -19.04
C PHE A 144 17.92 11.11 -19.61
N LYS A 145 18.14 12.42 -19.48
CA LYS A 145 19.36 13.09 -20.00
C LYS A 145 20.64 12.56 -19.34
N LYS A 146 20.61 12.25 -18.04
CA LYS A 146 21.77 11.70 -17.35
C LYS A 146 22.06 10.25 -17.77
N ILE A 147 21.03 9.41 -17.92
CA ILE A 147 21.22 8.04 -18.46
C ILE A 147 21.67 8.09 -19.92
N ASP A 148 21.13 9.00 -20.72
CA ASP A 148 21.55 9.25 -22.09
C ASP A 148 23.03 9.64 -22.17
N PHE A 149 23.51 10.43 -21.22
CA PHE A 149 24.93 10.76 -21.11
C PHE A 149 25.78 9.52 -20.78
N GLU A 150 25.34 8.68 -19.84
CA GLU A 150 26.01 7.41 -19.51
C GLU A 150 26.07 6.44 -20.70
N CYS A 151 25.12 6.53 -21.65
CA CYS A 151 25.15 5.74 -22.88
C CYS A 151 26.39 6.00 -23.75
N ILE A 152 27.04 7.16 -23.64
CA ILE A 152 28.31 7.45 -24.33
C ILE A 152 29.41 6.55 -23.76
N GLY A 153 29.52 6.49 -22.43
CA GLY A 153 30.46 5.62 -21.72
C GLY A 153 30.20 4.15 -22.03
N LEU A 154 28.93 3.74 -22.00
CA LEU A 154 28.51 2.39 -22.37
C LEU A 154 28.90 2.03 -23.81
N GLY A 155 28.64 2.92 -24.78
CA GLY A 155 29.00 2.68 -26.18
C GLY A 155 30.50 2.44 -26.36
N ARG A 156 31.34 3.18 -25.65
CA ARG A 156 32.80 2.95 -25.65
C ARG A 156 33.17 1.62 -24.98
N GLN A 157 32.57 1.31 -23.83
CA GLN A 157 32.80 0.03 -23.14
C GLN A 157 32.42 -1.15 -24.03
N LEU A 158 31.32 -1.07 -24.77
CA LEU A 158 30.87 -2.13 -25.68
C LEU A 158 31.84 -2.33 -26.85
N LEU A 159 32.33 -1.25 -27.46
CA LEU A 159 33.38 -1.34 -28.49
C LEU A 159 34.65 -1.99 -27.94
N ALA A 160 35.00 -1.73 -26.67
CA ALA A 160 36.18 -2.30 -26.04
C ALA A 160 35.97 -3.74 -25.55
N LYS A 161 34.77 -4.14 -25.11
CA LYS A 161 34.48 -5.51 -24.63
C LYS A 161 34.20 -6.46 -25.79
N GLN A 162 33.27 -6.09 -26.67
CA GLN A 162 32.67 -6.96 -27.69
C GLN A 162 32.53 -6.25 -29.05
N PRO A 163 33.64 -5.78 -29.66
CA PRO A 163 33.60 -5.07 -30.95
C PRO A 163 32.96 -5.91 -32.08
N GLU A 164 33.14 -7.22 -32.03
CA GLU A 164 32.57 -8.17 -33.01
C GLU A 164 31.05 -8.08 -33.13
N LYS A 165 30.36 -7.84 -32.00
CA LYS A 165 28.89 -7.81 -31.94
C LYS A 165 28.29 -6.47 -32.38
N ILE A 166 29.11 -5.44 -32.54
CA ILE A 166 28.65 -4.12 -32.96
C ILE A 166 28.48 -4.10 -34.49
N ASP A 167 27.32 -3.62 -34.92
CA ASP A 167 26.96 -3.49 -36.34
C ASP A 167 27.90 -2.51 -37.06
N LEU A 168 28.23 -2.83 -38.31
CA LEU A 168 29.13 -2.02 -39.15
C LEU A 168 28.63 -0.58 -39.34
N VAL A 169 27.32 -0.34 -39.32
CA VAL A 169 26.70 0.99 -39.41
C VAL A 169 27.21 1.92 -38.30
N HIS A 170 27.46 1.40 -37.10
CA HIS A 170 27.98 2.22 -36.00
C HIS A 170 29.46 2.60 -36.21
N TYR A 171 30.26 1.73 -36.81
CA TYR A 171 31.64 2.05 -37.20
C TYR A 171 31.68 3.12 -38.29
N ILE A 172 30.74 3.09 -39.24
CA ILE A 172 30.58 4.16 -40.23
C ILE A 172 30.28 5.49 -39.55
N LYS A 173 29.37 5.52 -38.56
CA LYS A 173 29.06 6.74 -37.80
C LYS A 173 30.26 7.28 -37.02
N ILE A 174 31.09 6.40 -36.46
CA ILE A 174 32.34 6.81 -35.80
C ILE A 174 33.30 7.46 -36.80
N LEU A 175 33.48 6.86 -37.98
CA LEU A 175 34.33 7.43 -39.03
C LEU A 175 33.79 8.75 -39.59
N GLN A 176 32.47 8.93 -39.66
CA GLN A 176 31.87 10.22 -40.03
C GLN A 176 32.12 11.30 -38.98
N ALA A 177 32.13 10.89 -37.71
CA ALA A 177 32.25 11.78 -36.57
C ALA A 177 33.69 12.15 -36.20
N THR A 178 34.64 11.31 -36.59
CA THR A 178 36.06 11.52 -36.37
C THR A 178 36.66 11.99 -37.68
N THR A 179 37.37 13.12 -37.68
CA THR A 179 38.01 13.68 -38.88
C THR A 179 39.21 12.85 -39.36
N LEU A 180 39.07 11.52 -39.38
CA LEU A 180 39.96 10.67 -40.13
C LEU A 180 39.78 11.05 -41.59
N ASN A 181 40.86 11.40 -42.27
CA ASN A 181 40.89 11.94 -43.64
C ASN A 181 40.28 11.01 -44.72
N ASP A 182 39.70 9.89 -44.33
CA ASP A 182 39.14 8.87 -45.19
C ASP A 182 37.63 9.06 -45.33
N LEU A 183 37.11 8.99 -46.57
CA LEU A 183 35.67 8.99 -46.78
C LEU A 183 35.03 7.83 -45.97
N PRO A 184 33.90 8.08 -45.29
CA PRO A 184 33.16 7.06 -44.57
C PRO A 184 32.63 6.03 -45.57
N SER A 185 33.38 4.95 -45.74
CA SER A 185 33.05 3.83 -46.61
C SER A 185 32.89 2.54 -45.79
N PRO A 186 32.08 1.59 -46.26
CA PRO A 186 31.95 0.28 -45.61
C PRO A 186 33.31 -0.43 -45.43
N ASP A 187 34.25 -0.24 -46.35
CA ASP A 187 35.57 -0.85 -46.28
C ASP A 187 36.45 -0.22 -45.20
N ASN A 188 36.39 1.11 -45.04
CA ASN A 188 37.10 1.79 -43.96
C ASN A 188 36.50 1.44 -42.59
N ALA A 189 35.18 1.27 -42.51
CA ALA A 189 34.51 0.80 -41.29
C ALA A 189 34.92 -0.63 -40.93
N LYS A 190 35.09 -1.53 -41.92
CA LYS A 190 35.62 -2.87 -41.70
C LYS A 190 37.05 -2.84 -41.20
N LYS A 191 37.90 -2.00 -41.79
CA LYS A 191 39.29 -1.80 -41.32
C LYS A 191 39.35 -1.30 -39.88
N LEU A 192 38.50 -0.33 -39.51
CA LEU A 192 38.40 0.16 -38.14
C LEU A 192 37.91 -0.93 -37.17
N LYS A 193 36.88 -1.69 -37.56
CA LYS A 193 36.40 -2.81 -36.75
C LYS A 193 37.52 -3.84 -36.53
N GLN A 194 38.21 -4.22 -37.60
CA GLN A 194 39.32 -5.17 -37.57
C GLN A 194 40.48 -4.65 -36.70
N SER A 195 40.85 -3.38 -36.81
CA SER A 195 41.93 -2.79 -36.01
C SER A 195 41.62 -2.71 -34.51
N ILE A 196 40.34 -2.72 -34.12
CA ILE A 196 39.91 -2.83 -32.72
C ILE A 196 39.92 -4.30 -32.29
N VAL A 197 39.42 -5.21 -33.12
CA VAL A 197 39.35 -6.65 -32.85
C VAL A 197 40.74 -7.27 -32.65
N GLU A 198 41.71 -6.89 -33.47
CA GLU A 198 43.07 -7.46 -33.46
C GLU A 198 43.88 -7.07 -32.20
N ARG A 199 43.42 -6.10 -31.42
CA ARG A 199 44.11 -5.62 -30.20
C ARG A 199 43.86 -6.54 -29.02
N LYS A 200 44.89 -6.74 -28.21
CA LYS A 200 44.88 -7.69 -27.10
C LYS A 200 44.23 -7.10 -25.86
N GLY A 201 43.12 -7.70 -25.43
CA GLY A 201 42.50 -7.38 -24.16
C GLY A 201 41.69 -6.09 -24.15
N PHE A 202 41.05 -5.81 -23.01
CA PHE A 202 40.14 -4.67 -22.87
C PHE A 202 40.89 -3.33 -22.85
N ASN A 203 42.00 -3.23 -22.10
CA ASN A 203 42.73 -1.96 -21.91
C ASN A 203 43.34 -1.43 -23.22
N ASP A 204 43.96 -2.29 -24.03
CA ASP A 204 44.54 -1.87 -25.31
C ASP A 204 43.46 -1.40 -26.30
N ARG A 205 42.30 -2.08 -26.29
CA ARG A 205 41.13 -1.67 -27.08
C ARG A 205 40.58 -0.33 -26.58
N TRP A 206 40.47 -0.17 -25.26
CA TRP A 206 39.98 1.05 -24.63
C TRP A 206 40.84 2.27 -24.97
N GLU A 207 42.16 2.18 -24.80
CA GLU A 207 43.07 3.29 -25.11
C GLU A 207 43.10 3.60 -26.61
N TYR A 208 43.00 2.59 -27.48
CA TYR A 208 42.89 2.83 -28.91
C TYR A 208 41.59 3.55 -29.27
N ILE A 209 40.45 3.12 -28.73
CA ILE A 209 39.17 3.80 -28.98
C ILE A 209 39.25 5.24 -28.46
N LYS A 210 39.82 5.47 -27.28
CA LYS A 210 40.06 6.82 -26.73
C LYS A 210 40.92 7.68 -27.66
N HIS A 211 41.89 7.09 -28.36
CA HIS A 211 42.65 7.82 -29.39
C HIS A 211 41.79 8.16 -30.62
N VAL A 212 40.92 7.25 -31.06
CA VAL A 212 40.06 7.44 -32.25
C VAL A 212 38.94 8.46 -32.01
N VAL A 213 38.17 8.30 -30.94
CA VAL A 213 36.98 9.12 -30.64
C VAL A 213 37.22 10.20 -29.57
N GLY A 214 38.38 10.19 -28.92
CA GLY A 214 38.69 11.07 -27.80
C GLY A 214 38.26 10.54 -26.43
N SER A 215 38.51 11.32 -25.37
CA SER A 215 38.00 11.04 -24.01
C SER A 215 36.49 11.23 -23.92
N THR A 216 35.87 10.77 -22.83
CA THR A 216 34.41 10.94 -22.60
C THR A 216 34.05 12.41 -22.36
N ASP A 217 35.01 13.19 -21.84
CA ASP A 217 34.90 14.63 -21.62
C ASP A 217 35.29 15.45 -22.86
N ASN A 218 35.51 14.79 -24.00
CA ASN A 218 35.99 15.47 -25.19
C ASN A 218 34.86 16.33 -25.80
N LYS A 219 35.21 17.53 -26.27
CA LYS A 219 34.27 18.47 -26.91
C LYS A 219 33.80 18.01 -28.31
N ASN A 220 34.18 16.82 -28.75
CA ASN A 220 33.73 16.28 -30.05
C ASN A 220 32.31 15.69 -29.92
N GLU A 221 31.33 16.56 -30.08
CA GLU A 221 29.91 16.22 -30.01
C GLU A 221 29.50 15.14 -31.02
N ASN A 222 30.07 15.15 -32.23
CA ASN A 222 29.78 14.13 -33.24
C ASN A 222 30.23 12.73 -32.80
N ALA A 223 31.43 12.62 -32.21
CA ALA A 223 31.94 11.35 -31.72
C ALA A 223 31.11 10.84 -30.54
N ASN A 224 30.71 11.74 -29.64
CA ASN A 224 29.80 11.41 -28.55
C ASN A 224 28.43 10.97 -29.07
N ASN A 225 27.90 11.58 -30.12
CA ASN A 225 26.65 11.17 -30.76
C ASN A 225 26.75 9.74 -31.34
N ALA A 226 27.90 9.40 -31.97
CA ALA A 226 28.14 8.06 -32.50
C ALA A 226 28.22 7.01 -31.38
N LEU A 227 28.94 7.31 -30.29
CA LEU A 227 29.04 6.44 -29.11
C LEU A 227 27.70 6.27 -28.40
N ARG A 228 26.97 7.37 -28.19
CA ARG A 228 25.61 7.36 -27.61
C ARG A 228 24.68 6.44 -28.38
N ALA A 229 24.72 6.51 -29.73
CA ALA A 229 23.90 5.64 -30.57
C ALA A 229 24.22 4.15 -30.39
N ILE A 230 25.50 3.80 -30.13
CA ILE A 230 25.88 2.42 -29.78
C ILE A 230 25.32 2.04 -28.41
N GLY A 231 25.43 2.94 -27.43
CA GLY A 231 24.89 2.75 -26.09
C GLY A 231 23.38 2.51 -26.08
N HIS A 232 22.61 3.37 -26.77
CA HIS A 232 21.14 3.25 -26.88
C HIS A 232 20.72 1.88 -27.39
N VAL A 233 21.16 1.52 -28.61
CA VAL A 233 20.75 0.29 -29.31
C VAL A 233 21.09 -0.99 -28.55
N ASN A 234 22.04 -0.91 -27.62
CA ASN A 234 22.51 -2.05 -26.84
C ASN A 234 22.14 -1.95 -25.35
N PHE A 235 21.45 -0.89 -24.91
CA PHE A 235 21.21 -0.63 -23.50
C PHE A 235 20.50 -1.80 -22.82
N TYR A 236 19.41 -2.31 -23.40
CA TYR A 236 18.70 -3.48 -22.88
C TYR A 236 19.30 -4.84 -23.26
N LYS A 237 20.38 -4.86 -24.06
CA LYS A 237 21.07 -6.08 -24.49
C LYS A 237 22.25 -6.47 -23.60
N ILE A 238 22.72 -5.57 -22.74
CA ILE A 238 23.78 -5.87 -21.77
C ILE A 238 23.20 -6.60 -20.55
N ASP A 239 24.09 -7.09 -19.67
CA ASP A 239 23.67 -7.70 -18.41
C ASP A 239 23.02 -6.66 -17.48
N PHE A 240 21.98 -7.07 -16.76
CA PHE A 240 21.23 -6.19 -15.86
C PHE A 240 22.13 -5.49 -14.84
N SER A 241 23.15 -6.18 -14.30
CA SER A 241 24.08 -5.58 -13.34
C SER A 241 24.84 -4.36 -13.90
N GLU A 242 25.11 -4.33 -15.21
CA GLU A 242 25.74 -3.17 -15.85
C GLU A 242 24.75 -1.99 -15.96
N ARG A 243 23.47 -2.26 -16.31
CA ARG A 243 22.41 -1.24 -16.31
C ARG A 243 22.10 -0.72 -14.91
N GLU A 244 22.06 -1.60 -13.92
CA GLU A 244 21.80 -1.25 -12.52
C GLU A 244 22.85 -0.26 -12.01
N ASN A 245 24.13 -0.47 -12.36
CA ASN A 245 25.18 0.49 -12.01
C ASN A 245 24.95 1.88 -12.64
N ILE A 246 24.42 1.95 -13.87
CA ILE A 246 24.04 3.21 -14.51
C ILE A 246 22.88 3.86 -13.74
N TYR A 247 21.84 3.09 -13.41
CA TYR A 247 20.70 3.60 -12.62
C TYR A 247 21.14 4.13 -11.25
N ILE A 248 22.03 3.41 -10.56
CA ILE A 248 22.57 3.82 -9.26
C ILE A 248 23.33 5.13 -9.40
N THR A 249 24.27 5.22 -10.34
CA THR A 249 25.08 6.43 -10.56
C THR A 249 24.19 7.64 -10.85
N VAL A 250 23.23 7.49 -11.77
CA VAL A 250 22.33 8.58 -12.13
C VAL A 250 21.40 8.96 -10.97
N TYR A 251 20.88 7.99 -10.23
CA TYR A 251 20.03 8.27 -9.07
C TYR A 251 20.81 9.00 -7.97
N ASP A 252 22.03 8.56 -7.65
CA ASP A 252 22.86 9.19 -6.62
C ASP A 252 23.21 10.64 -6.99
N ASP A 253 23.47 10.90 -8.28
CA ASP A 253 23.63 12.24 -8.83
C ASP A 253 22.41 13.14 -8.60
N ILE A 254 21.23 12.67 -9.01
CA ILE A 254 19.98 13.41 -8.89
C ILE A 254 19.59 13.58 -7.43
N TYR A 255 19.81 12.56 -6.61
CA TYR A 255 19.55 12.61 -5.19
C TYR A 255 20.38 13.71 -4.50
N ARG A 256 21.65 13.92 -4.91
CA ARG A 256 22.45 15.01 -4.35
C ARG A 256 21.85 16.39 -4.59
N GLU A 257 21.22 16.59 -5.75
CA GLU A 257 20.59 17.86 -6.13
C GLU A 257 19.17 18.01 -5.56
N PHE A 258 18.40 16.93 -5.54
CA PHE A 258 16.97 16.92 -5.19
C PHE A 258 16.65 16.08 -3.94
N SER A 259 17.59 15.94 -3.01
CA SER A 259 17.45 15.09 -1.81
C SER A 259 16.23 15.44 -0.98
N GLY A 260 15.97 16.74 -0.74
CA GLY A 260 14.83 17.19 0.07
C GLY A 260 13.48 16.71 -0.45
N PHE A 261 13.30 16.70 -1.78
CA PHE A 261 12.09 16.17 -2.41
C PHE A 261 12.10 14.63 -2.44
N THR A 262 13.14 14.02 -3.00
CA THR A 262 13.21 12.57 -3.24
C THR A 262 13.13 11.75 -1.94
N ASP A 263 13.84 12.17 -0.89
CA ASP A 263 13.79 11.53 0.43
C ASP A 263 12.40 11.68 1.07
N GLY A 264 11.83 12.89 1.03
CA GLY A 264 10.51 13.15 1.57
C GLY A 264 9.41 12.36 0.85
N TYR A 265 9.44 12.32 -0.47
CA TYR A 265 8.49 11.60 -1.30
C TYR A 265 8.55 10.09 -1.05
N THR A 266 9.76 9.50 -1.12
CA THR A 266 9.95 8.05 -0.93
C THR A 266 9.58 7.60 0.49
N LYS A 267 9.86 8.40 1.51
CA LYS A 267 9.39 8.15 2.89
C LYS A 267 7.88 8.19 3.01
N SER A 268 7.22 9.24 2.48
CA SER A 268 5.75 9.33 2.51
C SER A 268 5.10 8.16 1.77
N LEU A 269 5.63 7.76 0.61
CA LEU A 269 5.16 6.60 -0.13
C LEU A 269 5.37 5.30 0.66
N SER A 270 6.53 5.13 1.30
CA SER A 270 6.82 3.97 2.15
C SER A 270 5.82 3.83 3.29
N TYR A 271 5.54 4.93 4.02
CA TYR A 271 4.53 4.92 5.09
C TYR A 271 3.13 4.58 4.57
N LEU A 272 2.75 5.12 3.41
CA LEU A 272 1.46 4.85 2.79
C LEU A 272 1.32 3.37 2.39
N ILE A 273 2.33 2.79 1.76
CA ILE A 273 2.31 1.37 1.38
C ILE A 273 2.32 0.47 2.61
N ASN A 274 3.14 0.78 3.62
CA ASN A 274 3.15 0.03 4.88
C ASN A 274 1.77 0.06 5.55
N PHE A 275 1.12 1.23 5.58
CA PHE A 275 -0.24 1.36 6.10
C PHE A 275 -1.22 0.45 5.35
N ILE A 276 -1.13 0.38 4.01
CA ILE A 276 -1.98 -0.53 3.21
C ILE A 276 -1.75 -1.99 3.60
N ILE A 277 -0.49 -2.41 3.73
CA ILE A 277 -0.10 -3.79 4.05
C ILE A 277 -0.54 -4.17 5.46
N GLU A 278 -0.31 -3.31 6.45
CA GLU A 278 -0.75 -3.52 7.84
C GLU A 278 -2.28 -3.63 7.96
N ASN A 279 -3.02 -3.05 7.01
CA ASN A 279 -4.48 -3.15 6.94
C ASN A 279 -4.94 -4.23 5.95
N ASN A 280 -4.27 -5.39 5.99
CA ASN A 280 -4.57 -6.60 5.21
C ASN A 280 -4.50 -6.42 3.69
N GLY A 281 -3.75 -5.43 3.18
CA GLY A 281 -3.63 -5.19 1.75
C GLY A 281 -4.98 -4.86 1.10
N ASN A 282 -5.80 -4.03 1.76
CA ASN A 282 -7.12 -3.67 1.26
C ASN A 282 -7.05 -3.24 -0.22
N GLN A 283 -7.66 -4.05 -1.09
CA GLN A 283 -7.61 -3.86 -2.54
C GLN A 283 -8.10 -2.48 -2.96
N PHE A 284 -9.12 -1.93 -2.28
CA PHE A 284 -9.61 -0.58 -2.53
C PHE A 284 -8.50 0.47 -2.35
N PHE A 285 -7.68 0.37 -1.30
CA PHE A 285 -6.58 1.30 -1.07
C PHE A 285 -5.46 1.13 -2.10
N ILE A 286 -5.17 -0.10 -2.52
CA ILE A 286 -4.18 -0.38 -3.57
C ILE A 286 -4.65 0.25 -4.89
N ASP A 287 -5.89 -0.01 -5.29
CA ASP A 287 -6.46 0.51 -6.54
C ASP A 287 -6.54 2.04 -6.51
N TYR A 288 -6.96 2.63 -5.39
CA TYR A 288 -7.00 4.08 -5.21
C TYR A 288 -5.59 4.70 -5.31
N LEU A 289 -4.59 4.10 -4.67
CA LEU A 289 -3.21 4.58 -4.77
C LEU A 289 -2.72 4.51 -6.22
N LYS A 290 -2.91 3.38 -6.89
CA LYS A 290 -2.54 3.20 -8.30
C LYS A 290 -3.19 4.24 -9.21
N SER A 291 -4.46 4.55 -9.01
CA SER A 291 -5.16 5.55 -9.82
C SER A 291 -4.70 6.99 -9.55
N ASN A 292 -4.09 7.25 -8.39
CA ASN A 292 -3.58 8.58 -8.04
C ASN A 292 -2.13 8.82 -8.47
N LEU A 293 -1.36 7.77 -8.76
CA LEU A 293 0.03 7.91 -9.17
C LEU A 293 0.13 8.28 -10.65
N SER A 294 0.88 9.34 -10.91
CA SER A 294 1.22 9.75 -12.28
C SER A 294 2.27 8.85 -12.91
N THR A 295 2.35 8.87 -14.23
CA THR A 295 3.41 8.18 -14.99
C THR A 295 4.81 8.60 -14.55
N GLN A 296 5.02 9.89 -14.28
CA GLN A 296 6.30 10.42 -13.82
C GLN A 296 6.68 9.84 -12.45
N GLU A 297 5.72 9.72 -11.54
CA GLU A 297 5.95 9.11 -10.23
C GLU A 297 6.34 7.63 -10.35
N LEU A 298 5.68 6.86 -11.22
CA LEU A 298 6.07 5.47 -11.46
C LEU A 298 7.53 5.35 -11.91
N ILE A 299 8.00 6.27 -12.76
CA ILE A 299 9.41 6.32 -13.21
C ILE A 299 10.34 6.67 -12.03
N LEU A 300 9.97 7.62 -11.18
CA LEU A 300 10.74 7.96 -9.99
C LEU A 300 10.83 6.78 -9.01
N ILE A 301 9.72 6.07 -8.80
CA ILE A 301 9.66 4.88 -7.95
C ILE A 301 10.54 3.77 -8.55
N PHE A 302 10.51 3.58 -9.87
CA PHE A 302 11.38 2.63 -10.57
C PHE A 302 12.87 2.92 -10.30
N TYR A 303 13.32 4.15 -10.54
CA TYR A 303 14.73 4.51 -10.33
C TYR A 303 15.12 4.47 -8.85
N PHE A 304 14.21 4.83 -7.94
CA PHE A 304 14.46 4.65 -6.51
C PHE A 304 14.67 3.17 -6.16
N CYS A 305 13.81 2.27 -6.65
CA CYS A 305 13.94 0.83 -6.42
C CYS A 305 15.26 0.28 -7.00
N ALA A 306 15.68 0.75 -8.18
CA ALA A 306 16.96 0.37 -8.78
C ALA A 306 18.18 0.90 -7.99
N SER A 307 18.05 2.02 -7.29
CA SER A 307 19.14 2.64 -6.54
C SER A 307 19.57 1.83 -5.29
N ARG A 308 20.70 2.21 -4.69
CA ARG A 308 21.15 1.69 -3.38
C ARG A 308 20.40 2.28 -2.19
N LYS A 309 19.52 3.27 -2.41
CA LYS A 309 18.75 3.93 -1.35
C LYS A 309 17.46 3.18 -1.01
N SER A 310 16.95 2.38 -1.92
CA SER A 310 15.80 1.51 -1.66
C SER A 310 16.25 0.28 -0.86
N ASN A 311 15.49 -0.05 0.19
CA ASN A 311 15.69 -1.26 0.98
C ASN A 311 14.80 -2.41 0.50
N GLU A 312 15.14 -3.63 0.91
CA GLU A 312 14.42 -4.84 0.52
C GLU A 312 12.94 -4.80 0.88
N LEU A 313 12.60 -4.34 2.10
CA LEU A 313 11.20 -4.23 2.55
C LEU A 313 10.36 -3.35 1.61
N PHE A 314 10.89 -2.20 1.21
CA PHE A 314 10.20 -1.30 0.28
C PHE A 314 9.97 -1.98 -1.07
N ARG A 315 10.98 -2.67 -1.61
CA ARG A 315 10.84 -3.39 -2.90
C ARG A 315 9.82 -4.52 -2.82
N GLN A 316 9.82 -5.30 -1.74
CA GLN A 316 8.82 -6.33 -1.50
C GLN A 316 7.41 -5.73 -1.41
N ASN A 317 7.25 -4.59 -0.74
CA ASN A 317 5.97 -3.91 -0.60
C ASN A 317 5.46 -3.33 -1.93
N ILE A 318 6.36 -2.80 -2.77
CA ILE A 318 6.06 -2.40 -4.15
C ILE A 318 5.61 -3.60 -4.98
N LYS A 319 6.26 -4.76 -4.81
CA LYS A 319 5.90 -6.02 -5.49
C LYS A 319 4.52 -6.50 -5.06
N LEU A 320 4.24 -6.58 -3.75
CA LEU A 320 2.95 -7.02 -3.20
C LEU A 320 1.77 -6.18 -3.67
N THR A 321 2.00 -4.88 -3.85
CA THR A 321 0.97 -3.95 -4.34
C THR A 321 0.89 -3.90 -5.87
N ASN A 322 1.83 -4.51 -6.60
CA ASN A 322 1.98 -4.41 -8.05
C ASN A 322 1.94 -2.95 -8.54
N LEU A 323 2.63 -2.05 -7.83
CA LEU A 323 2.53 -0.61 -8.03
C LEU A 323 3.09 -0.16 -9.38
N LEU A 324 4.07 -0.89 -9.91
CA LEU A 324 4.80 -0.57 -11.15
C LEU A 324 4.18 -1.16 -12.43
N ASP A 325 3.04 -1.86 -12.37
CA ASP A 325 2.39 -2.46 -13.55
C ASP A 325 2.11 -1.44 -14.67
N GLY A 326 1.72 -0.22 -14.27
CA GLY A 326 1.43 0.89 -15.17
C GLY A 326 2.66 1.45 -15.90
N LEU A 327 3.88 1.11 -15.46
CA LEU A 327 5.12 1.65 -16.04
C LEU A 327 5.32 1.27 -17.51
N THR A 328 4.72 0.16 -17.94
CA THR A 328 4.73 -0.28 -19.34
C THR A 328 4.11 0.73 -20.31
N GLN A 329 3.22 1.60 -19.83
CA GLN A 329 2.62 2.69 -20.61
C GLN A 329 3.55 3.89 -20.78
N ALA A 330 4.68 3.90 -20.05
CA ALA A 330 5.63 5.01 -19.98
C ALA A 330 6.94 4.74 -20.73
N ARG A 331 6.99 3.68 -21.54
CA ARG A 331 8.23 3.18 -22.15
C ARG A 331 8.98 4.23 -22.97
N GLU A 332 8.28 5.23 -23.53
CA GLU A 332 8.90 6.32 -24.29
C GLU A 332 9.77 7.26 -23.45
N LYS A 333 9.67 7.17 -22.12
CA LYS A 333 10.52 7.91 -21.18
C LYS A 333 11.79 7.14 -20.79
N PHE A 334 12.01 5.95 -21.36
CA PHE A 334 13.21 5.13 -21.15
C PHE A 334 14.10 5.12 -22.41
N ILE A 335 15.37 4.80 -22.22
CA ILE A 335 16.37 4.70 -23.30
C ILE A 335 15.92 3.68 -24.34
N ASP A 336 16.07 4.00 -25.63
CA ASP A 336 15.78 3.08 -26.75
C ASP A 336 14.36 2.46 -26.79
N LEU A 337 13.40 3.01 -26.04
CA LEU A 337 11.99 2.57 -26.04
C LEU A 337 11.85 1.04 -25.81
N PRO A 338 12.17 0.52 -24.61
CA PRO A 338 12.16 -0.92 -24.35
C PRO A 338 10.81 -1.55 -24.66
N SER A 339 10.85 -2.82 -25.06
CA SER A 339 9.65 -3.64 -25.17
C SER A 339 9.01 -3.83 -23.79
N THR A 340 7.72 -4.16 -23.79
CA THR A 340 6.98 -4.45 -22.55
C THR A 340 7.56 -5.65 -21.80
N LEU A 341 8.15 -6.61 -22.52
CA LEU A 341 8.81 -7.77 -21.94
C LEU A 341 10.14 -7.38 -21.28
N GLU A 342 10.98 -6.58 -21.95
CA GLU A 342 12.24 -6.10 -21.38
C GLU A 342 11.98 -5.29 -20.11
N LEU A 343 11.03 -4.35 -20.13
CA LEU A 343 10.73 -3.52 -18.97
C LEU A 343 10.14 -4.33 -17.81
N LYS A 344 9.29 -5.33 -18.07
CA LYS A 344 8.78 -6.23 -17.02
C LYS A 344 9.90 -7.08 -16.41
N ALA A 345 10.81 -7.61 -17.24
CA ALA A 345 11.96 -8.34 -16.75
C ALA A 345 12.87 -7.44 -15.89
N GLU A 346 13.03 -6.18 -16.28
CA GLU A 346 13.77 -5.17 -15.52
C GLU A 346 13.14 -4.93 -14.14
N ILE A 347 11.83 -4.70 -14.09
CA ILE A 347 11.07 -4.51 -12.84
C ILE A 347 11.21 -5.74 -11.93
N GLU A 348 11.01 -6.94 -12.47
CA GLU A 348 11.16 -8.17 -11.69
C GLU A 348 12.58 -8.32 -11.13
N HIS A 349 13.62 -8.02 -11.93
CA HIS A 349 14.99 -8.12 -11.45
C HIS A 349 15.26 -7.11 -10.31
N ILE A 350 14.77 -5.88 -10.44
CA ILE A 350 14.91 -4.85 -9.40
C ILE A 350 14.20 -5.28 -8.11
N LEU A 351 12.94 -5.71 -8.22
CA LEU A 351 12.11 -6.02 -7.05
C LEU A 351 12.53 -7.31 -6.33
N ASN A 352 13.18 -8.24 -7.02
CA ASN A 352 13.71 -9.48 -6.44
C ASN A 352 15.15 -9.37 -5.91
N ARG A 353 15.75 -8.18 -5.92
CA ARG A 353 17.08 -7.96 -5.35
C ARG A 353 17.05 -8.16 -3.84
N PHE A 354 17.93 -9.01 -3.32
CA PHE A 354 18.20 -9.12 -1.88
C PHE A 354 19.27 -8.10 -1.49
N ASP A 355 19.06 -7.39 -0.37
CA ASP A 355 20.13 -6.54 0.16
C ASP A 355 21.19 -7.49 0.74
N VAL A 356 22.39 -7.50 0.16
CA VAL A 356 23.53 -8.18 0.79
C VAL A 356 23.83 -7.40 2.07
N THR A 357 23.38 -7.92 3.21
CA THR A 357 23.74 -7.39 4.52
C THR A 357 25.25 -7.50 4.64
N PHE A 358 25.94 -6.37 4.48
CA PHE A 358 27.30 -6.24 5.02
C PHE A 358 27.13 -6.28 6.54
N GLY A 359 27.37 -7.47 7.11
CA GLY A 359 27.44 -7.71 8.54
C GLY A 359 28.66 -7.08 9.20
#